data_AF-A0A9N9HJW8-F1
#
_entry.id   AF-A0A9N9HJW8-F1
#
_cell.length_a   1.000
_cell.length_b   1.000
_cell.length_c   1.000
_cell.angle_alpha   90.00
_cell.angle_beta   90.00
_cell.angle_gamma   90.00
#
_symmetry.space_group_name_H-M   'P 1'
#
loop_
_entity.id
_entity.type
_entity.pdbx_description
1 polymer ?
#
loop_
_entity_poly.entity_id
_entity_poly.type
_entity_poly.pdbx_seq_one_letter_code
_entity_poly.pdbx_strand_id
1 'polypeptide(L)'
;MAYRNALEALNQILQNLIKAIDSFFEHLPFGNKVVIFGDDFCQILSIVVKGSHENIIRFCLKCSLLWTNIDVMFLKTNMRLLNFTNTSNISKENEFTKWLLKIGKGLIPTIDNQSNTI
;
A
#
# COMPACT_ATOMS: atom_id res chain seq x y z
N MET A 1 -4.97 4.37 2.13
CA MET A 1 -3.99 3.60 2.92
C MET A 1 -4.46 3.40 4.36
N ALA A 2 -4.44 2.15 4.83
CA ALA A 2 -4.64 1.83 6.25
C ALA A 2 -3.45 2.33 7.09
N TYR A 3 -3.76 2.93 8.23
CA TYR A 3 -2.76 3.50 9.14
C TYR A 3 -2.06 2.38 9.93
N ARG A 4 -0.73 2.47 10.10
CA ARG A 4 0.04 1.50 10.91
C ARG A 4 -0.63 1.16 12.25
N ASN A 5 -1.01 2.18 13.01
CA ASN A 5 -1.58 1.99 14.34
C ASN A 5 -2.92 1.24 14.30
N ALA A 6 -3.74 1.48 13.27
CA ALA A 6 -5.01 0.77 13.12
C ALA A 6 -4.77 -0.71 12.83
N LEU A 7 -3.76 -1.03 12.02
CA LEU A 7 -3.34 -2.40 11.76
C LEU A 7 -2.83 -3.10 13.01
N GLU A 8 -1.95 -2.45 13.76
CA GLU A 8 -1.38 -3.00 14.99
C GLU A 8 -2.46 -3.20 16.07
N ALA A 9 -3.40 -2.25 16.18
CA ALA A 9 -4.56 -2.39 17.06
C ALA A 9 -5.45 -3.57 16.65
N LEU A 10 -5.74 -3.73 15.35
CA LEU A 10 -6.51 -4.88 14.85
C LEU A 10 -5.81 -6.21 15.19
N ASN A 11 -4.50 -6.28 14.99
CA ASN A 11 -3.71 -7.45 15.34
C ASN A 11 -3.83 -7.79 16.84
N GLN A 12 -3.64 -6.80 17.71
CA GLN A 12 -3.78 -6.98 19.16
C GLN A 12 -5.18 -7.40 19.58
N ILE A 13 -6.22 -6.80 18.99
CA ILE A 13 -7.61 -7.18 19.26
C ILE A 13 -7.86 -8.64 18.91
N LEU A 14 -7.43 -9.08 17.73
CA LEU A 14 -7.63 -10.47 17.31
C LEU A 14 -6.83 -11.47 18.14
N GLN A 15 -5.59 -11.12 18.51
CA GLN A 15 -4.78 -11.92 19.43
C GLN A 15 -5.45 -12.06 20.81
N ASN A 16 -5.97 -10.96 21.35
CA ASN A 16 -6.66 -10.95 22.65
C ASN A 16 -7.97 -11.74 22.62
N LEU A 17 -8.74 -11.64 21.54
CA LEU A 17 -9.97 -12.42 21.38
C LEU A 17 -9.68 -13.92 21.31
N ILE A 18 -8.63 -14.32 20.58
CA ILE A 18 -8.27 -15.72 20.46
C ILE A 18 -7.64 -16.26 21.73
N LYS A 19 -6.88 -15.46 22.49
CA LYS A 19 -6.36 -15.82 23.81
C LYS A 19 -7.45 -16.33 24.76
N ALA A 20 -8.66 -15.77 24.69
CA ALA A 20 -9.78 -16.19 25.52
C ALA A 20 -10.31 -17.58 25.17
N ILE A 21 -10.04 -18.06 23.95
CA ILE A 21 -10.48 -19.37 23.43
C ILE A 21 -9.34 -20.38 23.53
N ASP A 22 -8.16 -20.00 23.04
CA ASP A 22 -6.97 -20.84 22.97
C ASP A 22 -5.70 -19.96 23.00
N SER A 23 -4.94 -20.07 24.10
CA SER A 23 -3.73 -19.28 24.32
C SER A 23 -2.61 -19.61 23.33
N PHE A 24 -2.65 -20.76 22.64
CA PHE A 24 -1.60 -21.16 21.70
C PHE A 24 -1.44 -20.16 20.54
N PHE A 25 -2.54 -19.58 20.06
CA PHE A 25 -2.53 -18.71 18.90
C PHE A 25 -2.30 -17.22 19.24
N GLU A 26 -2.14 -16.85 20.52
CA GLU A 26 -2.06 -15.44 20.94
C GLU A 26 -0.82 -14.73 20.38
N HIS A 27 0.27 -15.46 20.14
CA HIS A 27 1.52 -14.92 19.62
C HIS A 27 1.56 -14.85 18.09
N LEU A 28 0.58 -15.47 17.42
CA LEU A 28 0.54 -15.47 15.96
C LEU A 28 -0.09 -14.18 15.45
N PRO A 29 0.37 -13.65 14.30
CA PRO A 29 -0.26 -12.51 13.66
C PRO A 29 -1.77 -12.73 13.49
N PHE A 30 -2.54 -11.70 13.83
CA PHE A 30 -4.00 -11.66 13.77
C PHE A 30 -4.71 -12.84 14.45
N GLY A 31 -4.09 -13.45 15.47
CA GLY A 31 -4.67 -14.62 16.15
C GLY A 31 -4.84 -15.81 15.20
N ASN A 32 -3.87 -16.02 14.30
CA ASN A 32 -3.87 -17.07 13.28
C ASN A 32 -5.03 -16.95 12.26
N LYS A 33 -5.52 -15.72 12.03
CA LYS A 33 -6.53 -15.45 10.98
C LYS A 33 -5.85 -15.06 9.68
N VAL A 34 -6.42 -15.54 8.58
CA VAL A 34 -6.02 -15.12 7.23
C VAL A 34 -6.53 -13.69 7.02
N VAL A 35 -5.61 -12.76 6.75
CA VAL A 35 -5.90 -11.36 6.46
C VAL A 35 -5.34 -11.01 5.09
N ILE A 36 -6.16 -10.40 4.24
CA ILE A 36 -5.77 -9.95 2.91
C ILE A 36 -5.84 -8.43 2.86
N PHE A 37 -4.75 -7.81 2.46
CA PHE A 37 -4.68 -6.37 2.22
C PHE A 37 -4.82 -6.09 0.73
N GLY A 38 -5.75 -5.21 0.38
CA GLY A 38 -5.87 -4.65 -0.97
C GLY A 38 -5.56 -3.17 -0.92
N ASP A 39 -4.34 -2.79 -1.31
CA ASP A 39 -3.95 -1.39 -1.39
C ASP A 39 -3.16 -1.14 -2.68
N ASP A 40 -3.21 0.10 -3.15
CA ASP A 40 -2.44 0.57 -4.29
C ASP A 40 -1.43 1.59 -3.79
N PHE A 41 -0.18 1.15 -3.62
CA PHE A 41 0.91 2.00 -3.13
C PHE A 41 1.33 3.09 -4.14
N CYS A 42 0.77 3.09 -5.35
CA CYS A 42 0.91 4.20 -6.29
C CYS A 42 -0.10 5.33 -5.99
N GLN A 43 -0.95 5.18 -4.97
CA GLN A 43 -1.85 6.23 -4.48
C GLN A 43 -1.21 7.03 -3.35
N ILE A 44 -1.90 8.09 -2.95
CA ILE A 44 -1.44 9.02 -1.92
C ILE A 44 -1.24 8.26 -0.59
N LEU A 45 -0.11 8.53 0.07
CA LEU A 45 0.21 8.01 1.40
C LEU A 45 -0.83 8.44 2.44
N SER A 46 -0.83 7.77 3.59
CA SER A 46 -1.67 8.17 4.73
C SER A 46 -1.44 9.64 5.09
N ILE A 47 -2.55 10.39 5.16
CA ILE A 47 -2.52 11.81 5.52
C ILE A 47 -2.33 11.92 7.03
N VAL A 48 -1.28 12.63 7.46
CA VAL A 48 -1.02 12.96 8.86
C VAL A 48 -1.25 14.45 9.05
N VAL A 49 -2.34 14.83 9.71
CA VAL A 49 -2.69 16.24 9.92
C VAL A 49 -1.58 16.91 10.74
N LYS A 50 -0.98 17.97 10.20
CA LYS A 50 0.18 18.68 10.79
C LYS A 50 1.40 17.77 11.03
N GLY A 51 1.48 16.63 10.35
CA GLY A 51 2.61 15.71 10.45
C GLY A 51 3.80 16.18 9.61
N SER A 52 5.02 15.95 10.11
CA SER A 52 6.22 16.03 9.29
C SER A 52 6.26 14.90 8.26
N HIS A 53 7.16 15.00 7.28
CA HIS A 53 7.43 13.91 6.34
C HIS A 53 7.81 12.60 7.06
N GLU A 54 8.61 12.70 8.13
CA GLU A 54 8.98 11.56 8.97
C GLU A 54 7.77 10.92 9.66
N ASN A 55 6.80 11.73 10.11
CA ASN A 55 5.56 11.21 10.67
C ASN A 55 4.78 10.42 9.63
N ILE A 56 4.67 10.93 8.40
CA ILE A 56 3.99 10.24 7.30
C ILE A 56 4.62 8.86 7.07
N ILE A 57 5.95 8.80 6.96
CA ILE A 57 6.69 7.53 6.81
C ILE A 57 6.43 6.60 7.99
N ARG A 58 6.54 7.10 9.23
CA ARG A 58 6.36 6.30 10.45
C ARG A 58 4.99 5.64 10.54
N PHE A 59 3.96 6.30 9.99
CA PHE A 59 2.60 5.78 9.95
C PHE A 59 2.29 4.93 8.72
N CYS A 60 3.21 4.83 7.76
CA CYS A 60 3.08 3.89 6.66
C CYS A 60 3.04 2.45 7.18
N LEU A 61 2.19 1.65 6.55
CA LEU A 61 2.00 0.24 6.88
C LEU A 61 3.30 -0.58 6.76
N LYS A 62 4.18 -0.21 5.82
CA LYS A 62 5.53 -0.80 5.65
C LYS A 62 6.45 -0.62 6.86
N CYS A 63 6.16 0.35 7.74
CA CYS A 63 6.93 0.59 8.97
C CYS A 63 6.38 -0.17 10.18
N SER A 64 5.31 -0.96 10.02
CA SER A 64 4.84 -1.86 11.07
C SER A 64 5.73 -3.09 11.19
N LEU A 65 5.90 -3.60 12.41
CA LEU A 65 6.55 -4.90 12.62
C LEU A 65 5.80 -6.04 11.93
N LEU A 66 4.48 -5.91 11.75
CA LEU A 66 3.67 -6.91 11.06
C LEU A 66 4.04 -7.05 9.58
N TRP A 67 4.70 -6.06 8.99
CA TRP A 67 5.09 -6.09 7.58
C TRP A 67 6.02 -7.27 7.26
N THR A 68 6.84 -7.72 8.21
CA THR A 68 7.72 -8.88 8.02
C THR A 68 6.95 -10.20 7.88
N ASN A 69 5.67 -10.22 8.25
CA ASN A 69 4.79 -11.39 8.16
C ASN A 69 3.83 -11.30 6.95
N ILE A 70 3.97 -10.29 6.09
CA ILE A 70 3.09 -10.08 4.95
C ILE A 70 3.78 -10.54 3.66
N ASP A 71 3.15 -11.48 2.97
CA ASP A 71 3.51 -11.84 1.61
C ASP A 71 2.94 -10.82 0.62
N VAL A 72 3.80 -10.20 -0.19
CA VAL A 72 3.39 -9.17 -1.14
C VAL A 72 3.09 -9.79 -2.50
N MET A 73 1.84 -9.68 -2.93
CA MET A 73 1.38 -10.10 -4.25
C MET A 73 1.01 -8.88 -5.11
N PHE A 74 1.42 -8.89 -6.37
CA PHE A 74 1.15 -7.78 -7.30
C PHE A 74 0.12 -8.19 -8.34
N LEU A 75 -0.98 -7.43 -8.43
CA LEU A 75 -1.88 -7.50 -9.57
C LEU A 75 -1.21 -6.82 -10.76
N LYS A 76 -0.92 -7.57 -11.81
CA LYS A 76 -0.24 -7.08 -13.01
C LYS A 76 -1.20 -6.54 -14.07
N THR A 77 -2.45 -6.95 -14.01
CA THR A 77 -3.45 -6.69 -15.04
C THR A 77 -4.37 -5.56 -14.59
N ASN A 78 -4.33 -4.44 -15.30
CA ASN A 78 -5.27 -3.34 -15.09
C ASN A 78 -6.58 -3.61 -15.84
N MET A 79 -7.57 -4.14 -15.12
CA MET A 79 -8.88 -4.49 -15.69
C MET A 79 -9.65 -3.27 -16.24
N ARG A 80 -9.39 -2.05 -15.76
CA ARG A 80 -10.07 -0.84 -16.29
C ARG A 80 -9.63 -0.52 -17.72
N LEU A 81 -8.36 -0.77 -18.02
CA LEU A 81 -7.76 -0.51 -19.34
C LEU A 81 -8.01 -1.67 -20.32
N LEU A 82 -8.24 -2.88 -19.83
CA LEU A 82 -8.60 -4.04 -20.67
C LEU A 82 -9.89 -3.87 -21.46
N ASN A 83 -10.83 -3.05 -21.01
CA ASN A 83 -12.08 -2.84 -21.73
C ASN A 83 -11.95 -1.85 -22.91
N PHE A 84 -10.87 -1.05 -22.97
CA PHE A 84 -10.61 -0.09 -24.05
C PHE A 84 -9.99 -0.76 -25.30
N THR A 85 -9.36 -1.93 -25.13
CA THR A 85 -8.61 -2.63 -26.18
C THR A 85 -9.47 -3.27 -27.28
N ASN A 86 -10.80 -3.10 -27.25
CA ASN A 86 -11.69 -3.48 -28.36
C ASN A 86 -11.74 -2.44 -29.48
N THR A 87 -10.94 -1.36 -29.39
CA THR A 87 -10.85 -0.32 -30.42
C THR A 87 -9.45 -0.30 -31.05
N SER A 88 -9.34 0.20 -32.28
CA SER A 88 -8.19 0.10 -33.19
C SER A 88 -6.86 0.77 -32.73
N ASN A 89 -6.74 1.21 -31.47
CA ASN A 89 -5.60 1.97 -30.92
C ASN A 89 -4.83 1.26 -29.78
N ILE A 90 -4.82 -0.07 -29.77
CA ILE A 90 -4.16 -0.91 -28.75
C ILE A 90 -2.69 -0.52 -28.47
N SER A 91 -1.94 -0.07 -29.48
CA SER A 91 -0.53 0.32 -29.33
C SER A 91 -0.34 1.57 -28.48
N LYS A 92 -1.16 2.61 -28.68
CA LYS A 92 -1.10 3.87 -27.93
C LYS A 92 -1.58 3.70 -26.48
N GLU A 93 -2.59 2.87 -26.26
CA GLU A 93 -3.11 2.56 -24.92
C GLU A 93 -2.10 1.79 -24.07
N ASN A 94 -1.35 0.86 -24.70
CA ASN A 94 -0.26 0.15 -24.04
C ASN A 94 0.90 1.07 -23.66
N GLU A 95 1.22 2.06 -24.49
CA GLU A 95 2.25 3.06 -24.18
C GLU A 95 1.84 3.94 -23.00
N PHE A 96 0.60 4.45 -23.01
CA PHE A 96 0.04 5.23 -21.90
C PHE A 96 0.02 4.44 -20.59
N THR A 97 -0.37 3.16 -20.63
CA THR A 97 -0.40 2.29 -19.44
C THR A 97 1.00 2.10 -18.85
N LYS A 98 1.99 1.85 -19.70
CA LYS A 98 3.40 1.73 -19.27
C LYS A 98 3.90 3.03 -18.67
N TRP A 99 3.54 4.16 -19.25
CA TRP A 99 3.89 5.48 -18.73
C TRP A 99 3.23 5.74 -17.36
N LEU A 100 1.93 5.49 -17.21
CA LEU A 100 1.22 5.64 -15.94
C LEU A 100 1.82 4.75 -14.84
N LEU A 101 2.22 3.51 -15.17
CA LEU A 101 2.91 2.62 -14.23
C LEU A 101 4.28 3.16 -13.82
N LYS A 102 5.02 3.79 -14.75
CA LYS A 102 6.31 4.43 -14.44
C LYS A 102 6.12 5.62 -13.50
N ILE A 103 5.07 6.42 -13.67
CA ILE A 103 4.72 7.51 -12.75
C ILE A 103 4.44 6.97 -11.36
N GLY A 104 3.54 5.99 -11.23
CA GLY A 104 3.16 5.43 -9.94
C GLY A 104 4.34 4.81 -9.17
N LYS A 105 5.36 4.33 -9.88
CA LYS A 105 6.60 3.79 -9.31
C LYS A 105 7.68 4.84 -9.04
N GLY A 106 7.45 6.12 -9.38
CA GLY A 106 8.45 7.17 -9.27
C GLY A 106 9.68 6.96 -10.17
N LEU A 107 9.52 6.30 -11.32
CA LEU A 107 10.61 6.01 -12.27
C LEU A 107 10.80 7.11 -13.32
N ILE A 108 9.94 8.12 -13.32
CA ILE A 108 10.04 9.27 -14.21
C ILE A 108 10.81 10.37 -13.48
N PRO A 109 11.86 10.94 -14.09
CA PRO A 109 12.59 12.06 -13.50
C PRO A 109 11.64 13.21 -13.17
N THR A 110 11.72 13.71 -11.94
CA THR A 110 11.08 14.95 -11.54
C THR A 110 11.99 16.12 -11.88
N ILE A 111 11.39 17.24 -12.29
CA ILE A 111 12.15 18.50 -12.41
C ILE A 111 12.31 19.02 -10.99
N ASP A 112 13.51 18.88 -10.44
CA ASP A 112 13.84 19.51 -9.16
C ASP A 112 13.89 21.02 -9.38
N ASN A 113 12.89 21.74 -8.84
CA ASN A 113 12.95 23.18 -8.76
C ASN A 113 13.98 23.59 -7.68
N GLN A 114 15.28 23.38 -7.94
CA GLN A 114 16.39 23.97 -7.17
C GLN A 114 16.73 25.40 -7.63
N SER A 115 15.76 26.13 -8.16
CA SER A 115 15.91 27.54 -8.46
C SER A 115 14.60 28.25 -8.16
N ASN A 116 14.39 28.60 -6.89
CA ASN A 116 13.74 29.84 -6.49
C ASN A 116 14.00 30.05 -4.99
N THR A 117 15.19 30.58 -4.73
CA THR A 117 15.43 31.45 -3.58
C THR A 117 14.41 32.59 -3.65
N ILE A 118 13.60 32.74 -2.61
CA ILE A 118 13.01 34.03 -2.21
C ILE A 118 13.38 34.21 -0.75
#